data_AF-A0A0R1QH92-F1
#
_entry.id   AF-A0A0R1QH92-F1
#
_cell.length_a   1.000
_cell.length_b   1.000
_cell.length_c   1.000
_cell.angle_alpha   90.00
_cell.angle_beta   90.00
_cell.angle_gamma   90.00
#
_symmetry.space_group_name_H-M   'P 1'
#
loop_
_entity.id
_entity.type
_entity.pdbx_description
1 polymer ?
#
loop_
_entity_poly.entity_id
_entity_poly.type
_entity_poly.pdbx_seq_one_letter_code
_entity_poly.pdbx_strand_id
1 'polypeptide(L)'
;MVLSVKKGAPFRICQLTDLHLGEYPLQEDDLKTLMGISKVLHENSFDLIMITGDLIQGKENAESLASLHELYRVVNYHGLKSMACK
;
A
#
# COMPACT_ATOMS: atom_id res chain seq x y z
N MET A 1 20.78 5.79 1.97
CA MET A 1 19.94 4.61 1.69
C MET A 1 20.33 4.08 0.32
N VAL A 2 20.67 2.79 0.19
CA VAL A 2 21.03 2.18 -1.10
C VAL A 2 19.99 1.10 -1.41
N LEU A 3 19.31 1.23 -2.55
CA LEU A 3 18.41 0.19 -3.05
C LEU A 3 19.26 -0.86 -3.79
N SER A 4 19.14 -2.13 -3.39
CA SER A 4 19.91 -3.23 -3.98
C SER A 4 19.02 -4.45 -4.24
N VAL A 5 19.22 -5.10 -5.37
CA VAL A 5 18.60 -6.39 -5.72
C VAL A 5 19.64 -7.47 -5.95
N LYS A 6 19.20 -8.73 -5.89
CA LYS A 6 20.06 -9.87 -6.21
C LYS A 6 20.59 -9.75 -7.65
N LYS A 7 21.88 -10.04 -7.84
CA LYS A 7 22.54 -10.01 -9.14
C LYS A 7 21.77 -10.90 -10.14
N GLY A 8 21.36 -10.32 -11.27
CA GLY A 8 20.62 -11.01 -12.33
C GLY A 8 19.11 -11.12 -12.12
N ALA A 9 18.57 -10.65 -10.99
CA ALA A 9 17.12 -10.57 -10.78
C ALA A 9 16.58 -9.20 -11.25
N PRO A 10 15.40 -9.15 -11.89
CA PRO A 10 14.74 -7.88 -12.21
C PRO A 10 14.31 -7.17 -10.91
N PHE A 11 14.47 -5.85 -10.88
CA PHE A 11 13.93 -5.01 -9.80
C PHE A 11 12.42 -4.85 -9.98
N ARG A 12 11.62 -5.35 -9.03
CA ARG A 12 10.15 -5.37 -9.12
C ARG A 12 9.55 -4.25 -8.29
N ILE A 13 8.85 -3.33 -8.96
CA ILE A 13 8.17 -2.18 -8.34
C ILE A 13 6.67 -2.43 -8.33
N CYS A 14 6.04 -2.30 -7.16
CA CYS A 14 4.60 -2.11 -7.05
C CYS A 14 4.33 -0.62 -6.94
N GLN A 15 3.60 -0.03 -7.89
CA GLN A 15 3.17 1.35 -7.82
C GLN A 15 1.67 1.43 -7.59
N LEU A 16 1.27 2.12 -6.54
CA LEU A 16 -0.12 2.42 -6.19
C LEU A 16 -0.32 3.94 -6.37
N THR A 17 -1.37 4.35 -7.08
CA THR A 17 -1.68 5.76 -7.33
C THR A 17 -3.17 6.03 -7.24
N ASP A 18 -3.52 7.27 -6.91
CA ASP A 18 -4.89 7.80 -6.96
C ASP A 18 -5.90 6.87 -6.25
N LEU A 19 -5.52 6.45 -5.04
CA LEU A 19 -6.32 5.56 -4.21
C LEU A 19 -7.61 6.22 -3.74
N HIS A 20 -7.60 7.55 -3.60
CA HIS A 20 -8.77 8.37 -3.24
C HIS A 20 -9.60 7.78 -2.10
N LEU A 21 -8.94 7.36 -1.00
CA LEU A 21 -9.63 6.76 0.13
C LEU A 21 -10.62 7.77 0.75
N GLY A 22 -11.83 7.29 0.97
CA GLY A 22 -12.92 8.03 1.60
C GLY A 22 -12.74 8.24 3.11
N GLU A 23 -13.74 8.87 3.72
CA GLU A 23 -13.79 9.13 5.16
C GLU A 23 -13.91 7.85 5.99
N TYR A 24 -13.32 7.86 7.19
CA TYR A 24 -13.47 6.77 8.15
C TYR A 24 -14.81 6.89 8.89
N PRO A 25 -15.58 5.79 9.05
CA PRO A 25 -15.27 4.42 8.64
C PRO A 25 -15.35 4.22 7.12
N LEU A 26 -14.35 3.50 6.59
CA LEU A 26 -14.19 3.24 5.16
C LEU A 26 -15.42 2.53 4.57
N GLN A 27 -15.82 2.95 3.38
CA GLN A 27 -16.96 2.37 2.67
C GLN A 27 -16.57 1.09 1.93
N GLU A 28 -17.56 0.38 1.40
CA GLU A 28 -17.34 -0.93 0.77
C GLU A 28 -16.31 -0.88 -0.38
N ASP A 29 -16.31 0.20 -1.16
CA ASP A 29 -15.38 0.35 -2.30
C ASP A 29 -13.94 0.63 -1.85
N ASP A 30 -13.76 1.40 -0.77
CA ASP A 30 -12.44 1.57 -0.13
C ASP A 30 -11.93 0.22 0.39
N LEU A 31 -12.80 -0.56 1.05
CA LEU A 31 -12.46 -1.88 1.58
C LEU A 31 -12.08 -2.86 0.48
N LYS A 32 -12.83 -2.89 -0.65
CA LYS A 32 -12.47 -3.68 -1.84
C LYS A 32 -11.11 -3.29 -2.38
N THR A 33 -10.81 -1.99 -2.43
CA THR A 33 -9.51 -1.48 -2.86
C THR A 33 -8.39 -1.98 -1.94
N LEU A 34 -8.54 -1.86 -0.62
CA LEU A 34 -7.58 -2.37 0.35
C LEU A 34 -7.40 -3.89 0.27
N MET A 35 -8.48 -4.65 0.06
CA MET A 35 -8.41 -6.09 -0.18
C MET A 35 -7.67 -6.44 -1.47
N GLY A 36 -7.89 -5.69 -2.54
CA GLY A 36 -7.18 -5.84 -3.81
C GLY A 36 -5.68 -5.59 -3.66
N ILE A 37 -5.30 -4.50 -2.98
CA ILE A 37 -3.91 -4.20 -2.64
C ILE A 37 -3.32 -5.34 -1.83
N SER A 38 -4.00 -5.79 -0.77
CA SER A 38 -3.53 -6.89 0.07
C SER A 38 -3.31 -8.18 -0.73
N LYS A 39 -4.22 -8.50 -1.66
CA LYS A 39 -4.09 -9.68 -2.53
C LYS A 39 -2.87 -9.56 -3.44
N VAL A 40 -2.69 -8.43 -4.12
CA VAL A 40 -1.54 -8.19 -5.01
C VAL A 40 -0.22 -8.30 -4.25
N LEU A 41 -0.13 -7.69 -3.06
CA LEU A 41 1.07 -7.74 -2.21
C LEU A 41 1.32 -9.13 -1.61
N HIS A 42 0.28 -9.95 -1.43
CA HIS A 42 0.42 -11.33 -0.96
C HIS A 42 0.90 -12.27 -2.07
N GLU A 43 0.35 -12.14 -3.27
CA GLU A 43 0.61 -13.03 -4.40
C GLU A 43 1.92 -12.69 -5.14
N ASN A 44 2.48 -11.51 -4.90
CA ASN A 44 3.67 -11.03 -5.61
C ASN A 44 4.75 -10.54 -4.64
N SER A 45 6.01 -10.83 -4.95
CA SER A 45 7.15 -10.21 -4.28
C SER A 45 7.60 -8.97 -5.02
N PHE A 46 7.74 -7.86 -4.28
CA PHE A 46 8.23 -6.58 -4.77
C PHE A 46 9.44 -6.15 -3.96
N ASP A 47 10.39 -5.48 -4.62
CA ASP A 47 11.57 -4.89 -3.98
C ASP A 47 11.28 -3.48 -3.47
N LEU A 48 10.28 -2.82 -4.05
CA LEU A 48 9.85 -1.49 -3.67
C LEU A 48 8.33 -1.36 -3.88
N ILE A 49 7.64 -0.89 -2.84
CA ILE A 49 6.26 -0.41 -2.93
C ILE A 49 6.33 1.12 -2.97
N MET A 50 5.84 1.70 -4.06
CA MET A 50 5.72 3.14 -4.25
C MET A 50 4.25 3.53 -4.17
N ILE A 51 3.96 4.51 -3.34
CA ILE A 51 2.62 5.08 -3.22
C ILE A 51 2.72 6.53 -3.70
N THR A 52 1.97 6.87 -4.74
CA THR A 52 2.02 8.18 -5.42
C THR A 52 0.61 8.75 -5.59
N GLY A 53 0.49 10.00 -6.04
CA GLY A 53 -0.81 10.61 -6.33
C GLY A 53 -1.71 10.78 -5.11
N ASP A 54 -3.02 10.90 -5.36
CA ASP A 54 -3.99 11.26 -4.33
C ASP A 54 -4.37 10.07 -3.45
N LEU A 55 -3.86 10.05 -2.21
CA LEU A 55 -4.12 8.97 -1.25
C LEU A 55 -5.50 9.06 -0.60
N ILE A 56 -5.99 10.28 -0.40
CA ILE A 56 -7.21 10.59 0.35
C ILE A 56 -8.03 11.61 -0.42
N GLN A 57 -9.34 11.52 -0.33
CA GLN A 57 -10.24 12.60 -0.76
C GLN A 57 -10.14 13.81 0.18
N GLY A 58 -9.32 14.80 -0.22
CA GLY A 58 -8.84 15.85 0.68
C GLY A 58 -9.79 17.00 1.02
N LYS A 59 -11.02 17.06 0.47
CA LYS A 59 -11.94 18.19 0.75
C LYS A 59 -12.96 17.91 1.86
N GLU A 60 -13.26 16.64 2.16
CA GLU A 60 -14.37 16.28 3.06
C GLU A 60 -14.03 15.17 4.06
N ASN A 61 -12.78 14.68 4.12
CA ASN A 61 -12.40 13.62 5.04
C ASN A 61 -11.85 14.18 6.36
N ALA A 62 -12.72 14.38 7.36
CA ALA A 62 -12.31 14.89 8.67
C ALA A 62 -11.38 13.91 9.40
N GLU A 63 -11.55 12.61 9.16
CA GLU A 63 -10.81 11.51 9.77
C GLU A 63 -9.71 10.94 8.86
N SER A 64 -9.11 11.80 8.02
CA SER A 64 -8.11 11.44 7.02
C SER A 64 -6.94 10.59 7.56
N LEU A 65 -6.53 10.85 8.80
CA LEU A 65 -5.48 10.07 9.47
C LEU A 65 -5.91 8.61 9.71
N ALA A 66 -7.17 8.37 10.09
CA ALA A 66 -7.71 7.04 10.29
C ALA A 66 -7.83 6.28 8.96
N SER A 67 -8.25 6.94 7.88
CA SER A 67 -8.25 6.35 6.54
C SER A 67 -6.85 5.95 6.08
N LEU A 68 -5.85 6.82 6.27
CA LEU A 68 -4.44 6.49 5.99
C LEU A 68 -3.91 5.35 6.85
N HIS A 69 -4.32 5.31 8.12
CA HIS A 69 -3.91 4.25 9.04
C HIS A 69 -4.30 2.87 8.49
N GLU A 70 -5.51 2.72 7.93
CA GLU A 70 -5.93 1.47 7.33
C GLU A 70 -5.10 1.08 6.10
N LEU A 71 -4.75 2.04 5.23
CA LEU A 71 -3.84 1.80 4.11
C LEU A 71 -2.47 1.32 4.60
N TYR A 72 -1.85 2.06 5.53
CA TYR A 72 -0.53 1.70 6.05
C TYR A 72 -0.56 0.40 6.84
N ARG A 73 -1.66 0.06 7.52
CA ARG A 73 -1.82 -1.23 8.17
C ARG A 73 -1.70 -2.38 7.17
N VAL A 74 -2.36 -2.28 6.01
CA VAL A 74 -2.27 -3.28 4.94
C VAL A 74 -0.87 -3.33 4.35
N VAL A 75 -0.30 -2.19 3.96
CA VAL A 75 1.03 -2.15 3.32
C VAL A 75 2.13 -2.62 4.27
N ASN A 76 2.10 -2.20 5.54
CA ASN A 76 3.09 -2.60 6.55
C ASN A 76 3.00 -4.08 6.90
N TYR A 77 1.80 -4.67 6.92
CA TYR A 77 1.64 -6.10 7.15
C TYR A 77 2.45 -6.94 6.14
N HIS A 78 2.44 -6.54 4.87
CA HIS A 78 3.17 -7.23 3.81
C HIS A 78 4.63 -6.78 3.71
N GLY A 79 4.91 -5.49 3.90
CA GLY A 79 6.27 -4.92 3.89
C GLY A 79 7.16 -5.48 5.00
N LEU A 80 6.65 -5.58 6.23
CA LEU A 80 7.41 -6.07 7.38
C LEU A 80 7.65 -7.59 7.34
N LYS A 81 6.73 -8.38 6.77
CA LYS A 81 6.93 -9.82 6.59
C LYS A 81 8.09 -10.15 5.65
N SER A 82 8.35 -9.31 4.67
CA SER A 82 9.51 -9.48 3.77
C SER A 82 10.87 -9.33 4.49
N MET A 83 10.89 -8.70 5.67
CA MET A 83 12.09 -8.52 6.49
C MET A 83 12.25 -9.57 7.59
N ALA A 84 11.18 -10.30 7.96
CA ALA A 84 11.19 -11.30 9.04
C ALA A 84 11.65 -12.70 8.59
N CYS A 85 11.96 -12.89 7.31
CA CYS A 85 12.43 -14.15 6.76
C CYS A 85 13.73 -13.93 5.98
N LYS A 86 14.82 -13.65 6.72
CA LYS A 86 16.21 -13.80 6.27
C LYS A 86 17.07 -14.25 7.44
#